data_AF-A0A645HU99-F1
#
_entry.id   AF-A0A645HU99-F1
#
_cell.length_a   1.000
_cell.length_b   1.000
_cell.length_c   1.000
_cell.angle_alpha   90.00
_cell.angle_beta   90.00
_cell.angle_gamma   90.00
#
_symmetry.space_group_name_H-M   'P 1'
#
loop_
_entity.id
_entity.type
_entity.pdbx_description
1 polymer ?
#
loop_
_entity_poly.entity_id
_entity_poly.type
_entity_poly.pdbx_seq_one_letter_code
_entity_poly.pdbx_strand_id
1 'polypeptide(L)'
;MPLLRPLSRGLLALIIAATLAGCGFHLRGVGSGNLPYKTMHIALPDTAEVNIWLQRYIKASGSTTIVDEAKEADAIFQQLSDTRQKTILSVNAQGRVREYRLQLDYRFRVVNQKGQVLVPANEINLSRDITFDDSNVLAKDLEEGLLWRDMNNDLVNQIMRRLSIVKPRDPSRETD
;
A
#
# COMPACT_ATOMS: atom_id res chain seq x y z
N MET A 1 -46.43 -50.49 -4.36
CA MET A 1 -45.85 -49.18 -4.75
C MET A 1 -44.77 -48.80 -3.75
N PRO A 2 -43.53 -48.54 -4.18
CA PRO A 2 -42.34 -48.61 -3.33
C PRO A 2 -42.13 -47.31 -2.53
N LEU A 3 -42.05 -47.40 -1.21
CA LEU A 3 -41.62 -46.34 -0.30
C LEU A 3 -40.11 -46.45 -0.07
N LEU A 4 -39.31 -45.95 -1.02
CA LEU A 4 -37.85 -45.93 -0.93
C LEU A 4 -37.30 -44.57 -1.36
N ARG A 5 -37.75 -43.46 -0.73
CA ARG A 5 -37.45 -42.10 -1.22
C ARG A 5 -37.23 -40.95 -0.21
N PRO A 6 -37.07 -41.10 1.12
CA PRO A 6 -36.67 -39.97 1.96
C PRO A 6 -35.14 -39.84 2.13
N LEU A 7 -34.40 -40.94 2.13
CA LEU A 7 -32.96 -40.95 2.47
C LEU A 7 -32.07 -40.32 1.37
N SER A 8 -32.44 -40.50 0.10
CA SER A 8 -31.70 -39.93 -1.05
C SER A 8 -31.84 -38.41 -1.18
N ARG A 9 -32.96 -37.85 -0.70
CA ARG A 9 -33.19 -36.39 -0.68
C ARG A 9 -32.34 -35.68 0.36
N GLY A 10 -32.20 -36.29 1.54
CA GLY A 10 -31.31 -35.77 2.60
C GLY A 10 -29.85 -35.79 2.16
N LEU A 11 -29.41 -36.86 1.51
CA LEU A 11 -28.04 -36.97 1.00
C LEU A 11 -27.73 -35.94 -0.09
N LEU A 12 -28.68 -35.69 -1.01
CA LEU A 12 -28.52 -34.69 -2.06
C LEU A 12 -28.46 -33.27 -1.48
N ALA A 13 -29.31 -32.95 -0.49
CA ALA A 13 -29.28 -31.67 0.21
C ALA A 13 -27.96 -31.45 0.97
N LEU A 14 -27.40 -32.50 1.58
CA LEU A 14 -26.12 -32.44 2.28
C LEU A 14 -24.95 -32.20 1.32
N ILE A 15 -24.94 -32.86 0.16
CA ILE A 15 -23.91 -32.67 -0.88
C ILE A 15 -23.98 -31.24 -1.43
N ILE A 16 -25.18 -30.73 -1.72
CA ILE A 16 -25.35 -29.35 -2.19
C ILE A 16 -24.86 -28.36 -1.11
N ALA A 17 -25.24 -28.55 0.16
CA ALA A 17 -24.79 -27.70 1.26
C ALA A 17 -23.24 -27.72 1.43
N ALA A 18 -22.60 -28.88 1.28
CA ALA A 18 -21.15 -29.01 1.33
C ALA A 18 -20.45 -28.29 0.17
N THR A 19 -21.04 -28.30 -1.04
CA THR A 19 -20.50 -27.56 -2.20
C THR A 19 -20.66 -26.04 -2.06
N LEU A 20 -21.68 -25.54 -1.34
CA LEU A 20 -21.81 -24.12 -1.04
C LEU A 20 -20.88 -23.63 0.07
N ALA A 21 -20.43 -24.52 0.98
CA ALA A 21 -19.47 -24.18 2.04
C ALA A 21 -18.00 -24.13 1.57
N GLY A 22 -17.75 -24.43 0.29
CA GLY A 22 -16.42 -24.64 -0.28
C GLY A 22 -15.86 -23.51 -1.13
N CYS A 23 -16.40 -22.28 -1.07
CA CYS A 23 -15.66 -21.14 -1.61
C CYS A 23 -14.35 -21.05 -0.82
N GLY A 24 -13.22 -21.52 -1.37
CA GLY A 24 -11.91 -21.64 -0.73
C GLY A 24 -11.25 -20.32 -0.35
N PHE A 25 -12.02 -19.45 0.32
CA PHE A 25 -11.62 -18.17 0.84
C PHE A 25 -10.76 -18.42 2.07
N HIS A 26 -9.46 -18.53 1.85
CA HIS A 26 -8.52 -18.49 2.96
C HIS A 26 -8.49 -17.04 3.44
N LEU A 27 -8.97 -16.80 4.67
CA LEU A 27 -8.78 -15.52 5.32
C LEU A 27 -7.29 -15.19 5.21
N ARG A 28 -6.96 -14.04 4.60
CA ARG A 28 -5.60 -13.55 4.50
C ARG A 28 -5.12 -13.38 5.93
N GLY A 29 -4.44 -14.39 6.47
CA GLY A 29 -4.14 -14.48 7.90
C GLY A 29 -3.51 -13.17 8.41
N VAL A 30 -3.58 -12.97 9.73
CA VAL A 30 -3.05 -11.80 10.44
C VAL A 30 -1.56 -11.48 10.18
N GLY A 31 -0.82 -12.29 9.41
CA GLY A 31 0.58 -12.06 9.02
C GLY A 31 0.82 -11.28 7.72
N SER A 32 -0.22 -10.85 6.99
CA SER A 32 -0.02 -10.20 5.65
C SER A 32 0.55 -8.78 5.66
N GLY A 33 0.86 -8.24 6.84
CA GLY A 33 1.57 -6.97 7.04
C GLY A 33 2.86 -7.09 7.84
N ASN A 34 3.29 -8.31 8.18
CA ASN A 34 4.49 -8.48 8.98
C ASN A 34 5.72 -8.15 8.14
N LEU A 35 6.57 -7.26 8.65
CA LEU A 35 7.84 -6.99 8.00
C LEU A 35 8.87 -8.02 8.47
N PRO A 36 9.83 -8.39 7.62
CA PRO A 36 10.86 -9.37 7.96
C PRO A 36 11.97 -8.82 8.87
N TYR A 37 11.75 -7.69 9.55
CA TYR A 37 12.73 -6.95 10.36
C TYR A 37 12.18 -6.72 11.76
N LYS A 38 13.01 -6.82 12.81
CA LYS A 38 12.53 -6.58 14.18
C LYS A 38 12.47 -5.08 14.48
N THR A 39 13.50 -4.33 14.09
CA THR A 39 13.54 -2.88 14.25
C THR A 39 13.65 -2.17 12.90
N MET A 40 12.96 -1.04 12.76
CA MET A 40 13.03 -0.20 11.58
C MET A 40 13.21 1.27 11.95
N HIS A 41 14.11 1.95 11.26
CA HIS A 41 14.22 3.41 11.28
C HIS A 41 13.63 3.98 9.99
N ILE A 42 12.84 5.04 10.10
CA ILE A 42 12.26 5.75 8.94
C ILE A 42 13.06 7.04 8.76
N ALA A 43 13.92 7.09 7.75
CA ALA A 43 14.77 8.25 7.48
C ALA A 43 13.99 9.34 6.73
N LEU A 44 12.99 9.92 7.40
CA LEU A 44 12.13 11.00 6.94
C LEU A 44 11.90 12.01 8.07
N PRO A 45 11.64 13.29 7.77
CA PRO A 45 11.15 14.23 8.77
C PRO A 45 9.86 13.74 9.42
N ASP A 46 9.66 13.99 10.71
CA ASP A 46 8.43 13.61 11.44
C ASP A 46 7.16 14.29 10.90
N THR A 47 7.34 15.43 10.22
CA THR A 47 6.25 16.17 9.58
C THR A 47 5.85 15.61 8.22
N ALA A 48 6.63 14.70 7.63
CA ALA A 48 6.31 14.12 6.33
C ALA A 48 5.07 13.21 6.44
N GLU A 49 4.05 13.42 5.61
CA GLU A 49 2.83 12.60 5.65
C GLU A 49 3.13 11.10 5.48
N VAL A 50 4.06 10.75 4.60
CA VAL A 50 4.49 9.36 4.39
C VAL A 50 5.07 8.75 5.66
N ASN A 51 5.83 9.52 6.45
CA ASN A 51 6.36 9.06 7.74
C ASN A 51 5.22 8.78 8.72
N ILE A 52 4.32 9.75 8.93
CA ILE A 52 3.18 9.64 9.85
C ILE A 52 2.35 8.38 9.55
N TRP A 53 2.02 8.15 8.28
CA TRP A 53 1.24 7.00 7.87
C TRP A 53 2.03 5.70 7.96
N LEU A 54 3.29 5.65 7.50
CA LEU A 54 4.13 4.46 7.66
C LEU A 54 4.25 4.04 9.12
N GLN A 55 4.50 5.00 10.03
CA GLN A 55 4.56 4.70 11.45
C GLN A 55 3.27 4.07 11.96
N ARG A 56 2.12 4.62 11.56
CA ARG A 56 0.80 4.09 11.94
C ARG A 56 0.62 2.65 11.44
N TYR A 57 0.94 2.38 10.18
CA TYR A 57 0.79 1.05 9.59
C TYR A 57 1.75 0.02 10.22
N ILE A 58 3.01 0.38 10.42
CA ILE A 58 4.01 -0.51 11.04
C ILE A 58 3.60 -0.83 12.48
N LYS A 59 3.23 0.18 13.28
CA LYS A 59 2.75 -0.01 14.66
C LYS A 59 1.48 -0.89 14.70
N ALA A 60 0.55 -0.70 13.75
CA ALA A 60 -0.66 -1.51 13.66
C ALA A 60 -0.39 -2.98 13.27
N SER A 61 0.69 -3.26 12.53
CA SER A 61 1.08 -4.65 12.21
C SER A 61 1.61 -5.43 13.42
N GLY A 62 2.19 -4.74 14.41
CA GLY A 62 2.70 -5.32 15.65
C GLY A 62 3.98 -6.16 15.53
N SER A 63 4.55 -6.33 14.33
CA SER A 63 5.72 -7.20 14.09
C SER A 63 7.08 -6.50 14.14
N THR A 64 7.10 -5.18 13.97
CA THR A 64 8.32 -4.38 13.84
C THR A 64 8.23 -3.14 14.73
N THR A 65 9.28 -2.90 15.50
CA THR A 65 9.42 -1.72 16.36
C THR A 65 10.11 -0.59 15.60
N ILE A 66 9.59 0.62 15.72
CA ILE A 66 10.21 1.80 15.12
C ILE A 66 11.20 2.38 16.12
N VAL A 67 12.41 2.67 15.65
CA VAL A 67 13.50 3.26 16.44
C VAL A 67 13.92 4.60 15.86
N ASP A 68 14.29 5.53 16.73
CA ASP A 68 14.64 6.90 16.34
C ASP A 68 16.04 6.99 15.72
N GLU A 69 16.95 6.14 16.16
CA GLU A 69 18.34 6.13 15.72
C GLU A 69 18.58 5.05 14.66
N ALA A 70 19.14 5.44 13.51
CA ALA A 70 19.46 4.50 12.43
C ALA A 70 20.41 3.37 12.85
N LYS A 71 21.25 3.61 13.89
CA LYS A 71 22.17 2.62 14.44
C LYS A 71 21.49 1.49 15.24
N GLU A 72 20.21 1.65 15.59
CA GLU A 72 19.44 0.68 16.39
C GLU A 72 18.50 -0.15 15.49
N ALA A 73 18.50 0.13 14.19
CA ALA A 73 17.58 -0.44 13.23
C ALA A 73 18.21 -1.60 12.42
N ASP A 74 17.49 -2.71 12.34
CA ASP A 74 17.80 -3.80 11.41
C ASP A 74 17.58 -3.34 9.95
N ALA A 75 16.59 -2.46 9.75
CA ALA A 75 16.20 -1.92 8.45
C ALA A 75 16.00 -0.39 8.51
N ILE A 76 16.54 0.32 7.53
CA ILE A 76 16.41 1.77 7.39
C ILE A 76 15.65 2.06 6.11
N PHE A 77 14.44 2.56 6.23
CA PHE A 77 13.64 3.05 5.09
C PHE A 77 14.19 4.41 4.64
N GLN A 78 14.49 4.54 3.35
CA GLN A 78 15.01 5.77 2.75
C GLN A 78 14.16 6.21 1.58
N GLN A 79 13.69 7.45 1.61
CA GLN A 79 13.12 8.10 0.43
C GLN A 79 14.23 8.56 -0.49
N LEU A 80 14.08 8.24 -1.77
CA LEU A 80 14.98 8.67 -2.85
C LEU A 80 14.40 9.86 -3.61
N SER A 81 13.08 9.88 -3.83
CA SER A 81 12.35 11.01 -4.42
C SER A 81 10.87 10.98 -4.05
N ASP A 82 10.24 12.16 -3.95
CA ASP A 82 8.79 12.35 -3.87
C ASP A 82 8.45 13.53 -4.79
N THR A 83 7.89 13.23 -5.96
CA THR A 83 7.51 14.23 -6.95
C THR A 83 5.99 14.29 -7.04
N ARG A 84 5.43 15.49 -6.89
CA ARG A 84 3.98 15.73 -6.94
C ARG A 84 3.69 16.82 -7.95
N GLN A 85 2.80 16.54 -8.88
CA GLN A 85 2.51 17.45 -9.99
C GLN A 85 1.01 17.55 -10.22
N LYS A 86 0.57 18.76 -10.55
CA LYS A 86 -0.77 19.04 -11.10
C LYS A 86 -0.57 19.55 -12.52
N THR A 87 -1.12 18.84 -13.50
CA THR A 87 -0.99 19.18 -14.93
C THR A 87 -2.36 19.32 -15.57
N ILE A 88 -2.48 20.15 -16.61
CA ILE A 88 -3.74 20.27 -17.37
C ILE A 88 -3.91 18.98 -18.17
N LEU A 89 -5.02 18.29 -17.96
CA LEU A 89 -5.36 17.07 -18.71
C LEU A 89 -6.18 17.41 -19.96
N SER A 90 -7.14 18.32 -19.83
CA SER A 90 -8.03 18.68 -20.94
C SER A 90 -8.50 20.13 -20.87
N VAL A 91 -8.82 20.68 -22.06
CA VAL A 91 -9.42 22.00 -22.25
C VAL A 91 -10.66 21.89 -23.15
N ASN A 92 -11.60 22.82 -23.03
CA ASN A 92 -12.75 22.90 -23.93
C ASN A 92 -12.42 23.65 -25.24
N ALA A 93 -13.41 23.78 -26.14
CA ALA A 93 -13.25 24.46 -27.43
C ALA A 93 -12.85 25.94 -27.32
N GLN A 94 -13.06 26.57 -26.16
CA GLN A 94 -12.65 27.95 -25.88
C GLN A 94 -11.29 28.02 -25.15
N GLY A 95 -10.59 26.90 -24.98
CA GLY A 95 -9.29 26.84 -24.31
C GLY A 95 -9.35 26.89 -22.78
N ARG A 96 -10.53 26.79 -22.16
CA ARG A 96 -10.66 26.75 -20.70
C ARG A 96 -10.42 25.34 -20.17
N VAL A 97 -9.68 25.24 -19.08
CA VAL A 97 -9.37 23.96 -18.41
C VAL A 97 -10.65 23.27 -17.96
N ARG A 98 -10.74 21.97 -18.20
CA ARG A 98 -11.85 21.13 -17.74
C ARG A 98 -11.40 20.07 -16.75
N GLU A 99 -10.18 19.58 -16.89
CA GLU A 99 -9.63 18.56 -16.01
C GLU A 99 -8.16 18.83 -15.73
N TYR A 100 -7.75 18.54 -14.50
CA TYR A 100 -6.36 18.41 -14.12
C TYR A 100 -6.03 16.95 -13.83
N ARG A 101 -4.78 16.57 -14.04
CA ARG A 101 -4.20 15.34 -13.53
C ARG A 101 -3.27 15.64 -12.37
N LEU A 102 -3.54 15.01 -11.23
CA LEU A 102 -2.67 14.93 -10.08
C LEU A 102 -1.79 13.69 -10.25
N GLN A 103 -0.48 13.85 -10.18
CA GLN A 103 0.49 12.77 -10.33
C GLN A 103 1.46 12.76 -9.16
N LEU A 104 1.73 11.57 -8.62
CA LEU A 104 2.65 11.31 -7.53
C LEU A 104 3.63 10.22 -7.98
N ASP A 105 4.91 10.55 -8.07
CA ASP A 105 5.99 9.62 -8.37
C ASP A 105 6.93 9.52 -7.17
N TYR A 106 6.93 8.35 -6.52
CA TYR A 106 7.64 8.12 -5.27
C TYR A 106 8.66 7.01 -5.41
N ARG A 107 9.90 7.28 -5.00
CA ARG A 107 10.99 6.30 -5.00
C ARG A 107 11.54 6.11 -3.62
N PHE A 108 11.79 4.86 -3.25
CA PHE A 108 12.36 4.50 -1.96
C PHE A 108 13.27 3.28 -2.08
N ARG A 109 14.07 3.05 -1.04
CA ARG A 109 14.82 1.80 -0.82
C ARG A 109 14.86 1.46 0.66
N VAL A 110 15.33 0.26 0.98
CA VAL A 110 15.64 -0.14 2.36
C VAL A 110 17.05 -0.68 2.42
N VAL A 111 17.81 -0.21 3.40
CA VAL A 111 19.18 -0.65 3.67
C VAL A 111 19.29 -1.17 5.10
N ASN A 112 20.31 -1.95 5.41
CA ASN A 112 20.64 -2.26 6.81
C ASN A 112 21.53 -1.18 7.42
N GLN A 113 21.87 -1.32 8.70
CA GLN A 113 22.78 -0.42 9.42
C GLN A 113 24.15 -0.25 8.73
N LYS A 114 24.64 -1.27 8.02
CA LYS A 114 25.91 -1.23 7.27
C LYS A 114 25.79 -0.59 5.88
N GLY A 115 24.60 -0.10 5.51
CA GLY A 115 24.33 0.48 4.20
C GLY A 115 24.11 -0.54 3.08
N GLN A 116 24.06 -1.84 3.38
CA GLN A 116 23.79 -2.88 2.39
C GLN A 116 22.31 -2.88 2.03
N VAL A 117 22.00 -3.02 0.74
CA VAL A 117 20.65 -2.94 0.21
C VAL A 117 19.85 -4.19 0.58
N LEU A 118 18.81 -4.02 1.39
CA LEU A 118 17.83 -5.08 1.75
C LEU A 118 16.68 -5.11 0.74
N VAL A 119 16.18 -3.92 0.38
CA VAL A 119 15.17 -3.71 -0.66
C VAL A 119 15.75 -2.72 -1.67
N PRO A 120 15.92 -3.11 -2.94
CA PRO A 120 16.44 -2.21 -3.96
C PRO A 120 15.49 -1.04 -4.23
N ALA A 121 15.97 -0.06 -4.99
CA ALA A 121 15.16 1.09 -5.37
C ALA A 121 13.84 0.64 -6.01
N ASN A 122 12.73 1.06 -5.40
CA ASN A 122 11.37 0.80 -5.84
C ASN A 122 10.73 2.11 -6.23
N GLU A 123 9.85 2.06 -7.24
CA GLU A 123 9.10 3.21 -7.75
C GLU A 123 7.60 2.93 -7.71
N ILE A 124 6.83 3.88 -7.19
CA ILE A 124 5.37 3.87 -7.15
C ILE A 124 4.88 5.15 -7.81
N ASN A 125 4.10 5.00 -8.88
CA ASN A 125 3.51 6.10 -9.63
C ASN A 125 1.99 6.02 -9.48
N LEU A 126 1.38 7.10 -9.00
CA LEU A 126 -0.06 7.22 -8.80
C LEU A 126 -0.57 8.44 -9.56
N SER A 127 -1.75 8.32 -10.14
CA SER A 127 -2.44 9.46 -10.73
C SER A 127 -3.92 9.47 -10.36
N ARG A 128 -4.49 10.67 -10.23
CA ARG A 128 -5.92 10.93 -10.11
C ARG A 128 -6.28 12.10 -10.99
N ASP A 129 -7.39 11.99 -11.70
CA ASP A 129 -7.91 13.07 -12.53
C ASP A 129 -9.03 13.78 -11.76
N ILE A 130 -9.05 15.10 -11.82
CA ILE A 130 -10.03 15.96 -11.14
C ILE A 130 -10.65 16.93 -12.14
N THR A 131 -11.97 17.06 -12.09
CA THR A 131 -12.70 18.04 -12.90
C THR A 131 -12.56 19.44 -12.33
N PHE A 132 -12.52 20.45 -13.20
CA PHE A 132 -12.38 21.85 -12.82
C PHE A 132 -13.58 22.69 -13.28
N ASP A 133 -13.95 23.65 -12.44
CA ASP A 133 -15.04 24.59 -12.68
C ASP A 133 -14.71 25.93 -12.00
N ASP A 134 -14.56 26.97 -12.82
CA ASP A 134 -14.23 28.34 -12.38
C ASP A 134 -15.30 28.92 -11.43
N SER A 135 -16.53 28.42 -11.46
CA SER A 135 -17.60 28.87 -10.56
C SER A 135 -17.52 28.25 -9.16
N ASN A 136 -16.73 27.19 -8.99
CA ASN A 136 -16.69 26.37 -7.78
C ASN A 136 -15.24 26.13 -7.27
N VAL A 137 -14.35 27.11 -7.46
CA VAL A 137 -12.90 26.97 -7.16
C VAL A 137 -12.62 26.44 -5.76
N LEU A 138 -13.25 27.03 -4.72
CA LEU A 138 -13.04 26.59 -3.34
C LEU A 138 -13.42 25.11 -3.11
N ALA A 139 -14.53 24.68 -3.70
CA ALA A 139 -14.95 23.28 -3.60
C ALA A 139 -13.96 22.35 -4.31
N LYS A 140 -13.40 22.79 -5.45
CA LYS A 140 -12.39 22.03 -6.19
C LYS A 140 -11.04 21.99 -5.48
N ASP A 141 -10.66 23.02 -4.74
CA ASP A 141 -9.45 23.00 -3.90
C ASP A 141 -9.60 22.01 -2.73
N LEU A 142 -10.78 21.94 -2.12
CA LEU A 142 -11.08 20.95 -1.07
C LEU A 142 -11.07 19.51 -1.63
N GLU A 143 -11.69 19.30 -2.79
CA GLU A 143 -11.68 18.01 -3.49
C GLU A 143 -10.25 17.58 -3.84
N GLU A 144 -9.43 18.49 -4.37
CA GLU A 144 -8.02 18.22 -4.66
C GLU A 144 -7.24 17.81 -3.40
N GLY A 145 -7.42 18.52 -2.28
CA GLY A 145 -6.78 18.18 -1.02
C GLY A 145 -7.16 16.78 -0.52
N LEU A 146 -8.44 16.38 -0.68
CA LEU A 146 -8.89 15.02 -0.36
C LEU A 146 -8.25 13.98 -1.28
N LEU A 147 -8.17 14.25 -2.58
CA LEU A 147 -7.53 13.35 -3.54
C LEU A 147 -6.04 13.14 -3.23
N TRP A 148 -5.30 14.21 -2.89
CA TRP A 148 -3.90 14.09 -2.47
C TRP A 148 -3.73 13.23 -1.21
N ARG A 149 -4.60 13.42 -0.22
CA ARG A 149 -4.58 12.60 1.00
C ARG A 149 -4.87 11.13 0.70
N ASP A 150 -5.83 10.86 -0.18
CA ASP A 150 -6.18 9.50 -0.58
C ASP A 150 -5.06 8.84 -1.39
N MET A 151 -4.41 9.59 -2.29
CA MET A 151 -3.20 9.14 -3.00
C MET A 151 -2.06 8.82 -2.03
N ASN A 152 -1.85 9.62 -0.98
CA ASN A 152 -0.85 9.35 0.05
C ASN A 152 -1.15 8.06 0.83
N ASN A 153 -2.42 7.80 1.14
CA ASN A 153 -2.82 6.54 1.76
C ASN A 153 -2.57 5.35 0.84
N ASP A 154 -2.90 5.44 -0.45
CA ASP A 154 -2.64 4.38 -1.44
C ASP A 154 -1.12 4.13 -1.59
N LEU A 155 -0.32 5.19 -1.66
CA LEU A 155 1.14 5.11 -1.69
C LEU A 155 1.67 4.30 -0.50
N VAL A 156 1.30 4.65 0.72
CA VAL A 156 1.79 3.98 1.93
C VAL A 156 1.34 2.52 1.96
N ASN A 157 0.11 2.23 1.54
CA ASN A 157 -0.38 0.87 1.41
C ASN A 157 0.44 0.06 0.39
N GLN A 158 0.85 0.67 -0.73
CA GLN A 158 1.71 0.04 -1.73
C GLN A 158 3.14 -0.19 -1.20
N ILE A 159 3.71 0.78 -0.48
CA ILE A 159 5.00 0.64 0.18
C ILE A 159 4.94 -0.56 1.14
N MET A 160 3.97 -0.60 2.05
CA MET A 160 3.84 -1.68 3.04
C MET A 160 3.72 -3.06 2.39
N ARG A 161 2.94 -3.19 1.31
CA ARG A 161 2.85 -4.45 0.56
C ARG A 161 4.19 -4.88 -0.05
N ARG A 162 4.96 -3.94 -0.58
CA ARG A 162 6.28 -4.25 -1.14
C ARG A 162 7.27 -4.64 -0.03
N LEU A 163 7.23 -3.95 1.11
CA LEU A 163 8.08 -4.26 2.27
C LEU A 163 7.77 -5.63 2.88
N SER A 164 6.52 -6.11 2.85
CA SER A 164 6.15 -7.42 3.41
C SER A 164 6.46 -8.61 2.49
N ILE A 165 6.56 -8.39 1.18
CA ILE A 165 6.81 -9.45 0.19
C ILE A 165 8.31 -9.64 -0.08
N VAL A 166 9.09 -8.56 -0.07
CA VAL A 166 10.52 -8.64 -0.37
C VAL A 166 11.23 -9.35 0.77
N LYS A 167 11.61 -10.61 0.53
CA LYS A 167 12.54 -11.32 1.39
C LYS A 167 13.85 -10.53 1.39
N PRO A 168 14.33 -10.06 2.55
CA PRO A 168 15.58 -9.32 2.61
C PRO A 168 16.68 -10.22 2.05
N ARG A 169 17.45 -9.71 1.09
CA ARG A 169 18.71 -10.36 0.73
C ARG A 169 19.58 -10.30 1.97
N ASP A 170 20.13 -11.44 2.38
CA ASP A 170 21.13 -11.49 3.44
C ASP A 170 22.52 -11.34 2.80
N PRO A 171 23.10 -10.13 2.78
CA PRO A 171 24.40 -9.89 2.16
C PRO A 171 25.56 -10.57 2.90
N SER A 172 25.34 -11.18 4.08
CA SER A 172 26.37 -11.95 4.78
C SER A 172 26.58 -13.36 4.22
N ARG A 173 25.69 -13.81 3.33
CA ARG A 173 25.75 -15.14 2.68
C ARG A 173 26.46 -15.14 1.32
N GLU A 174 27.10 -14.04 0.93
CA GLU A 174 27.75 -13.89 -0.39
C GLU A 174 29.28 -14.06 -0.32
N THR A 175 29.71 -15.03 0.49
CA THR A 175 31.07 -15.59 0.50
C THR A 175 30.96 -17.09 0.34
N ASP A 176 30.92 -17.54 -0.92
CA ASP A 176 31.44 -18.83 -1.40
C ASP A 176 31.67 -18.75 -2.91
#